data_AF-A0A0Q0TX86-F1
#
_entry.id   AF-A0A0Q0TX86-F1
#
_cell.length_a   1.000
_cell.length_b   1.000
_cell.length_c   1.000
_cell.angle_alpha   90.00
_cell.angle_beta   90.00
_cell.angle_gamma   90.00
#
_symmetry.space_group_name_H-M   'P 1'
#
loop_
_entity.id
_entity.type
_entity.pdbx_description
1 polymer ?
#
loop_
_entity_poly.entity_id
_entity_poly.type
_entity_poly.pdbx_seq_one_letter_code
_entity_poly.pdbx_strand_id
1 'polypeptide(L)'
;MSGVVRGFMHVRGIPATLVLVLVAMTASVALATVSVGVSVEPGQPTRAVGAPEIFPAFLAMCLPLVCVPRFSGREAVGSLCSRVVHTIFSLGVGFLPSLAAVAWHLYVDARYTGIPPLLPLLGTPVVLGLLGVVALYAAGAVWSVLAPGALMVTIVLAQHLAPEAAFSQYFSTAKEWVIPWELCLVLLALATGLAWRRHSLPPGAI
;
A
#
# COMPACT_ATOMS: atom_id res chain seq x y z
N MET A 1 -6.42 28.84 -26.74
CA MET A 1 -5.56 28.03 -25.85
C MET A 1 -6.34 27.72 -24.57
N SER A 2 -6.94 26.54 -24.47
CA SER A 2 -7.50 26.04 -23.20
C SER A 2 -6.80 24.73 -22.86
N GLY A 3 -5.59 24.85 -22.31
CA GLY A 3 -4.76 23.73 -21.85
C GLY A 3 -5.25 23.16 -20.53
N VAL A 4 -6.50 22.67 -20.48
CA VAL A 4 -7.01 21.94 -19.32
C VAL A 4 -6.95 20.47 -19.64
N VAL A 5 -5.89 19.81 -19.17
CA VAL A 5 -5.79 18.34 -19.12
C VAL A 5 -6.94 17.85 -18.23
N ARG A 6 -7.96 17.21 -18.82
CA ARG A 6 -9.22 16.84 -18.16
C ARG A 6 -9.26 15.43 -17.57
N GLY A 7 -8.12 14.78 -17.44
CA GLY A 7 -8.04 13.47 -16.82
C GLY A 7 -6.68 13.31 -16.22
N PHE A 8 -6.61 13.71 -14.97
CA PHE A 8 -5.69 13.08 -14.04
C PHE A 8 -6.42 11.86 -13.48
N MET A 9 -5.68 10.76 -13.27
CA MET A 9 -6.07 9.57 -12.49
C MET A 9 -6.81 9.92 -11.17
N HIS A 10 -6.65 11.15 -10.69
CA HIS A 10 -7.00 11.60 -9.36
C HIS A 10 -8.23 12.52 -9.31
N VAL A 11 -8.56 13.33 -10.32
CA VAL A 11 -9.56 14.41 -10.12
C VAL A 11 -10.96 13.89 -9.75
N ARG A 12 -11.35 12.71 -10.26
CA ARG A 12 -12.65 12.09 -9.93
C ARG A 12 -12.60 11.21 -8.67
N GLY A 13 -11.45 10.59 -8.40
CA GLY A 13 -11.25 9.68 -7.27
C GLY A 13 -10.74 10.35 -5.98
N ILE A 14 -10.15 11.55 -6.07
CA ILE A 14 -9.51 12.28 -4.96
C ILE A 14 -10.42 12.36 -3.74
N PRO A 15 -11.71 12.76 -3.84
CA PRO A 15 -12.56 12.84 -2.66
C PRO A 15 -12.70 11.48 -1.98
N ALA A 16 -12.92 10.41 -2.74
CA ALA A 16 -13.03 9.05 -2.20
C ALA A 16 -11.70 8.55 -1.61
N THR A 17 -10.59 8.80 -2.30
CA THR A 17 -9.23 8.49 -1.82
C THR A 17 -8.94 9.19 -0.49
N LEU A 18 -9.21 10.49 -0.40
CA LEU A 18 -8.98 11.28 0.81
C LEU A 18 -9.85 10.80 1.97
N VAL A 19 -11.15 10.55 1.71
CA VAL A 19 -12.06 10.01 2.72
C VAL A 19 -11.56 8.65 3.21
N LEU A 20 -11.19 7.75 2.31
CA LEU A 20 -10.71 6.42 2.66
C LEU A 20 -9.43 6.47 3.51
N VAL A 21 -8.46 7.30 3.10
CA VAL A 21 -7.21 7.50 3.86
C VAL A 21 -7.49 8.10 5.23
N LEU A 22 -8.33 9.14 5.32
CA LEU A 22 -8.67 9.79 6.59
C LEU A 22 -9.40 8.84 7.54
N VAL A 23 -10.35 8.05 7.02
CA VAL A 23 -11.06 7.03 7.80
C VAL A 23 -10.08 5.98 8.31
N ALA A 24 -9.18 5.47 7.46
CA ALA A 24 -8.19 4.48 7.88
C ALA A 24 -7.20 5.04 8.91
N MET A 25 -6.72 6.29 8.76
CA MET A 25 -5.89 6.95 9.76
C MET A 25 -6.61 7.10 11.09
N THR A 26 -7.86 7.57 11.05
CA THR A 26 -8.69 7.77 12.26
C THR A 26 -8.97 6.43 12.95
N ALA A 27 -9.33 5.39 12.18
CA ALA A 27 -9.56 4.05 12.70
C ALA A 27 -8.27 3.45 13.28
N SER A 28 -7.13 3.65 12.63
CA SER A 28 -5.82 3.19 13.12
C SER A 28 -5.43 3.82 14.45
N VAL A 29 -5.84 5.07 14.70
CA VAL A 29 -5.67 5.74 15.99
C VAL A 29 -6.70 5.27 17.01
N ALA A 30 -7.99 5.23 16.65
CA ALA A 30 -9.07 4.85 17.55
C ALA A 30 -8.94 3.40 18.05
N LEU A 31 -8.36 2.52 17.22
CA LEU A 31 -8.16 1.11 17.50
C LEU A 31 -6.68 0.78 17.72
N ALA A 32 -5.87 1.75 18.17
CA ALA A 32 -4.42 1.61 18.24
C ALA A 32 -3.92 0.44 19.11
N THR A 33 -4.70 0.03 20.12
CA THR A 33 -4.38 -1.10 21.00
C THR A 33 -5.07 -2.40 20.62
N VAL A 34 -5.92 -2.37 19.59
CA VAL A 34 -6.64 -3.57 19.12
C VAL A 34 -5.69 -4.43 18.31
N SER A 35 -5.69 -5.73 18.63
CA SER A 35 -5.00 -6.75 17.87
C SER A 35 -5.89 -7.97 17.67
N VAL A 36 -5.72 -8.62 16.52
CA VAL A 36 -6.42 -9.85 16.16
C VAL A 36 -5.41 -10.99 16.26
N GLY A 37 -5.72 -11.99 17.09
CA GLY A 37 -4.91 -13.19 17.20
C GLY A 37 -5.16 -14.14 16.02
N VAL A 38 -4.09 -14.55 15.33
CA VAL A 38 -4.10 -15.57 14.29
C VAL A 38 -3.40 -16.82 14.79
N SER A 39 -4.11 -17.94 14.78
CA SER A 39 -3.57 -19.28 15.06
C SER A 39 -4.04 -20.23 13.97
N VAL A 40 -3.08 -20.90 13.34
CA VAL A 40 -3.29 -21.79 12.19
C VAL A 40 -2.90 -23.22 12.55
N GLU A 41 -2.02 -23.39 13.53
CA GLU A 41 -1.64 -24.68 14.10
C GLU A 41 -1.98 -24.74 15.59
N PRO A 42 -2.79 -25.72 16.04
CA PRO A 42 -3.09 -25.92 17.45
C PRO A 42 -1.82 -26.16 18.27
N GLY A 43 -1.68 -25.46 19.39
CA GLY A 43 -0.53 -25.61 20.30
C GLY A 43 0.63 -24.64 20.04
N GLN A 44 0.63 -23.90 18.92
CA GLN A 44 1.58 -22.81 18.70
C GLN A 44 1.09 -21.47 19.29
N PRO A 45 1.98 -20.59 19.78
CA PRO A 45 1.62 -19.25 20.23
C PRO A 45 0.95 -18.43 19.12
N THR A 46 -0.16 -17.78 19.46
CA THR A 46 -0.94 -16.96 18.53
C THR A 46 -0.13 -15.76 18.03
N ARG A 47 -0.18 -15.48 16.72
CA ARG A 47 0.42 -14.29 16.11
C ARG A 47 -0.59 -13.14 16.12
N ALA A 48 -0.28 -12.07 16.83
CA ALA A 48 -1.14 -10.88 16.85
C ALA A 48 -0.93 -10.03 15.59
N VAL A 49 -2.02 -9.59 14.96
CA VAL A 49 -2.04 -8.60 13.87
C VAL A 49 -2.68 -7.33 14.40
N GLY A 50 -1.92 -6.24 14.43
CA GLY A 50 -2.36 -4.97 15.01
C GLY A 50 -2.94 -3.98 14.00
N ALA A 51 -3.53 -2.90 14.53
CA ALA A 51 -3.89 -1.71 13.75
C ALA A 51 -2.82 -1.23 12.74
N PRO A 52 -1.51 -1.13 13.08
CA PRO A 52 -0.50 -0.65 12.15
C PRO A 52 -0.23 -1.59 10.96
N GLU A 53 -0.77 -2.81 10.97
CA GLU A 53 -0.69 -3.75 9.85
C GLU A 53 -2.02 -3.82 9.10
N ILE A 54 -3.14 -3.87 9.83
CA ILE A 54 -4.49 -4.04 9.28
C ILE A 54 -4.88 -2.86 8.39
N PHE A 55 -4.73 -1.63 8.88
CA PHE A 55 -5.21 -0.45 8.14
C PHE A 55 -4.37 -0.11 6.91
N PRO A 56 -3.02 -0.22 6.95
CA PRO A 56 -2.23 -0.12 5.73
C PRO A 56 -2.55 -1.22 4.72
N ALA A 57 -2.70 -2.48 5.14
CA ALA A 57 -3.09 -3.56 4.22
C ALA A 57 -4.46 -3.30 3.58
N PHE A 58 -5.44 -2.86 4.38
CA PHE A 58 -6.76 -2.44 3.88
C PHE A 58 -6.64 -1.31 2.85
N LEU A 59 -5.87 -0.26 3.14
CA LEU A 59 -5.64 0.83 2.19
C LEU A 59 -4.96 0.34 0.91
N ALA A 60 -3.93 -0.51 1.02
CA ALA A 60 -3.23 -1.06 -0.14
C ALA A 60 -4.16 -1.87 -1.05
N MET A 61 -5.15 -2.57 -0.47
CA MET A 61 -6.17 -3.30 -1.22
C MET A 61 -7.23 -2.39 -1.83
N CYS A 62 -7.71 -1.38 -1.11
CA CYS A 62 -8.86 -0.57 -1.53
C CYS A 62 -8.50 0.63 -2.40
N LEU A 63 -7.34 1.26 -2.18
CA LEU A 63 -6.92 2.44 -2.94
C LEU A 63 -6.87 2.21 -4.45
N PRO A 64 -6.35 1.07 -4.96
CA PRO A 64 -6.36 0.81 -6.39
C PRO A 64 -7.76 0.78 -7.02
N LEU A 65 -8.81 0.37 -6.28
CA LEU A 65 -10.19 0.33 -6.79
C LEU A 65 -10.81 1.72 -6.97
N VAL A 66 -10.53 2.62 -6.03
CA VAL A 66 -11.06 3.99 -6.07
C VAL A 66 -10.18 4.92 -6.91
N CYS A 67 -8.92 4.55 -7.12
CA CYS A 67 -7.95 5.29 -7.94
C CYS A 67 -7.78 4.70 -9.35
N VAL A 68 -8.68 3.80 -9.82
CA VAL A 68 -8.57 3.23 -11.17
C VAL A 68 -8.52 4.37 -12.20
N PRO A 69 -7.43 4.50 -12.96
CA PRO A 69 -7.33 5.55 -13.97
C PRO A 69 -8.38 5.34 -15.05
N ARG A 70 -9.26 6.34 -15.24
CA ARG A 70 -10.20 6.41 -16.36
C ARG A 70 -9.80 7.61 -17.20
N PHE A 71 -8.98 7.38 -18.21
CA PHE A 71 -8.58 8.44 -19.13
C PHE A 71 -9.53 8.49 -20.33
N SER A 72 -9.77 9.69 -20.86
CA SER A 72 -10.31 9.79 -22.22
C SER A 72 -9.19 9.51 -23.22
N GLY A 73 -9.50 9.00 -24.41
CA GLY A 73 -8.50 8.71 -25.45
C GLY A 73 -7.59 9.91 -25.82
N ARG A 74 -7.95 11.14 -25.44
CA ARG A 74 -7.14 12.35 -25.62
C ARG A 74 -5.98 12.47 -24.63
N GLU A 75 -6.08 11.88 -23.45
CA GLU A 75 -5.01 11.91 -22.44
C GLU A 75 -3.91 10.88 -22.70
N ALA A 76 -4.20 9.83 -23.47
CA ALA A 76 -3.19 8.89 -23.96
C ALA A 76 -2.14 9.58 -24.86
N VAL A 77 -2.49 10.72 -25.47
CA VAL A 77 -1.62 11.53 -26.34
C VAL A 77 -1.04 12.75 -25.60
N GLY A 78 -1.12 12.75 -24.26
CA GLY A 78 -0.63 13.85 -23.43
C GLY A 78 0.87 14.13 -23.62
N SER A 79 1.27 15.39 -23.40
CA SER A 79 2.67 15.83 -23.48
C SER A 79 3.57 15.09 -22.48
N LEU A 80 4.89 15.10 -22.72
CA LEU A 80 5.89 14.48 -21.83
C LEU A 80 5.72 14.93 -20.36
N CYS A 81 5.49 16.23 -20.14
CA CYS A 81 5.24 16.79 -18.82
C CYS A 81 4.02 16.16 -18.14
N SER A 82 2.92 15.96 -18.88
CA SER A 82 1.71 15.31 -18.36
C SER A 82 1.98 13.86 -17.95
N ARG A 83 2.79 13.13 -18.73
CA ARG A 83 3.18 11.74 -18.42
C ARG A 83 4.02 11.63 -17.15
N VAL A 84 4.95 12.56 -16.94
CA VAL A 84 5.76 12.62 -15.71
C VAL A 84 4.84 12.88 -14.51
N VAL A 85 3.95 13.87 -14.60
CA VAL A 85 3.01 14.19 -13.52
C VAL A 85 2.13 12.98 -13.20
N HIS A 86 1.57 12.30 -14.21
CA HIS A 86 0.78 11.09 -13.99
C HIS A 86 1.58 10.00 -13.29
N THR A 87 2.82 9.75 -13.72
CA THR A 87 3.68 8.73 -13.10
C THR A 87 3.94 9.06 -11.62
N ILE A 88 4.32 10.30 -11.30
CA ILE A 88 4.60 10.74 -9.93
C ILE A 88 3.36 10.53 -9.04
N PHE A 89 2.20 10.95 -9.54
CA PHE A 89 0.96 10.84 -8.81
C PHE A 89 0.52 9.37 -8.60
N SER A 90 0.67 8.52 -9.61
CA SER A 90 0.42 7.07 -9.51
C SER A 90 1.33 6.42 -8.46
N LEU A 91 2.60 6.80 -8.42
CA LEU A 91 3.53 6.34 -7.39
C LEU A 91 3.13 6.85 -6.00
N GLY A 92 2.71 8.11 -5.90
CA GLY A 92 2.23 8.70 -4.65
C GLY A 92 1.09 7.90 -4.00
N VAL A 93 0.16 7.35 -4.80
CA VAL A 93 -0.91 6.48 -4.30
C VAL A 93 -0.35 5.22 -3.62
N GLY A 94 0.75 4.66 -4.14
CA GLY A 94 1.42 3.51 -3.54
C GLY A 94 2.00 3.78 -2.15
N PHE A 95 2.24 5.04 -1.78
CA PHE A 95 2.74 5.41 -0.45
C PHE A 95 1.63 5.76 0.55
N LEU A 96 0.40 6.04 0.09
CA LEU A 96 -0.73 6.43 0.96
C LEU A 96 -1.06 5.41 2.06
N PRO A 97 -0.96 4.07 1.86
CA PRO A 97 -1.14 3.11 2.95
C PRO A 97 -0.29 3.39 4.19
N SER A 98 0.91 3.94 3.99
CA SER A 98 1.86 4.28 5.06
C SER A 98 1.30 5.34 6.02
N LEU A 99 0.38 6.19 5.57
CA LEU A 99 -0.19 7.25 6.41
C LEU A 99 -0.97 6.70 7.60
N ALA A 100 -1.63 5.55 7.46
CA ALA A 100 -2.30 4.90 8.58
C ALA A 100 -1.29 4.40 9.64
N ALA A 101 -0.18 3.82 9.21
CA ALA A 101 0.91 3.42 10.11
C ALA A 101 1.58 4.62 10.79
N VAL A 102 1.82 5.71 10.06
CA VAL A 102 2.35 6.97 10.61
C VAL A 102 1.39 7.54 11.67
N ALA A 103 0.08 7.59 11.38
CA ALA A 103 -0.92 8.10 12.32
C ALA A 103 -0.94 7.28 13.62
N TRP A 104 -0.91 5.95 13.50
CA TRP A 104 -0.78 5.05 14.65
C TRP A 104 0.50 5.32 15.44
N HIS A 105 1.65 5.37 14.76
CA HIS A 105 2.95 5.56 15.41
C HIS A 105 2.97 6.86 16.20
N LEU A 106 2.57 7.99 15.61
CA LEU A 106 2.52 9.29 16.29
C LEU A 106 1.60 9.27 17.51
N TYR A 107 0.48 8.55 17.44
CA TYR A 107 -0.44 8.43 18.57
C TYR A 107 0.14 7.59 19.72
N VAL A 108 0.78 6.46 19.39
CA VAL A 108 1.31 5.51 20.38
C VAL A 108 2.63 6.01 20.98
N ASP A 109 3.52 6.62 20.18
CA ASP A 109 4.79 7.21 20.65
C ASP A 109 4.57 8.26 21.75
N ALA A 110 3.48 9.04 21.63
CA ALA A 110 3.11 10.02 22.64
C ALA A 110 2.58 9.43 23.96
N ARG A 111 2.33 8.11 24.03
CA ARG A 111 1.62 7.45 25.14
C ARG A 111 2.32 6.23 25.73
N TYR A 112 3.15 5.55 24.95
CA TYR A 112 3.75 4.28 25.30
C TYR A 112 5.23 4.28 24.94
N THR A 113 6.03 3.58 25.73
CA THR A 113 7.46 3.38 25.49
C THR A 113 7.71 2.04 24.82
N GLY A 114 8.88 1.88 24.18
CA GLY A 114 9.28 0.62 23.55
C GLY A 114 8.57 0.31 22.23
N ILE A 115 8.06 1.33 21.54
CA ILE A 115 7.45 1.19 20.23
C ILE A 115 8.50 0.97 19.13
N PRO A 116 8.15 0.35 18.00
CA PRO A 116 9.06 0.24 16.87
C PRO A 116 9.45 1.60 16.29
N PRO A 117 10.69 1.75 15.81
CA PRO A 117 11.06 2.93 15.04
C PRO A 117 10.19 3.05 13.78
N LEU A 118 9.78 4.28 13.46
CA LEU A 118 8.85 4.56 12.37
C LEU A 118 9.31 3.99 11.03
N LEU A 119 10.57 4.22 10.64
CA LEU A 119 11.04 3.80 9.31
C LEU A 119 10.89 2.29 9.08
N PRO A 120 11.40 1.40 9.96
CA PRO A 120 11.09 -0.02 9.98
C PRO A 120 9.60 -0.36 9.85
N LEU A 121 8.75 0.29 10.62
CA LEU A 121 7.30 0.07 10.60
C LEU A 121 6.70 0.31 9.21
N LEU A 122 7.24 1.26 8.42
CA LEU A 122 6.73 1.61 7.10
C LEU A 122 7.10 0.62 6.00
N GLY A 123 8.05 -0.30 6.23
CA GLY A 123 8.51 -1.26 5.22
C GLY A 123 7.36 -2.07 4.60
N THR A 124 6.57 -2.74 5.44
CA THR A 124 5.44 -3.57 4.98
C THR A 124 4.35 -2.73 4.28
N PRO A 125 3.86 -1.61 4.84
CA PRO A 125 2.94 -0.70 4.14
C PRO A 125 3.40 -0.27 2.75
N VAL A 126 4.68 0.11 2.60
CA VAL A 126 5.25 0.54 1.32
C VAL A 126 5.28 -0.60 0.32
N VAL A 127 5.72 -1.80 0.73
CA VAL A 127 5.70 -2.98 -0.13
C VAL A 127 4.29 -3.30 -0.61
N LEU A 128 3.31 -3.33 0.29
CA LEU A 128 1.93 -3.65 -0.06
C LEU A 128 1.34 -2.61 -1.02
N GLY A 129 1.56 -1.33 -0.76
CA GLY A 129 1.08 -0.25 -1.63
C GLY A 129 1.72 -0.26 -3.01
N LEU A 130 3.05 -0.41 -3.10
CA LEU A 130 3.75 -0.50 -4.38
C LEU A 130 3.39 -1.77 -5.16
N LEU A 131 3.21 -2.91 -4.47
CA LEU A 131 2.72 -4.15 -5.10
C LEU A 131 1.32 -3.95 -5.70
N GLY A 132 0.43 -3.23 -5.00
CA GLY A 132 -0.88 -2.87 -5.52
C GLY A 132 -0.79 -2.07 -6.82
N VAL A 133 0.11 -1.07 -6.88
CA VAL A 133 0.37 -0.27 -8.09
C VAL A 133 0.95 -1.11 -9.22
N VAL A 134 1.93 -1.97 -8.93
CA VAL A 134 2.52 -2.90 -9.92
C VAL A 134 1.44 -3.81 -10.49
N ALA A 135 0.67 -4.47 -9.63
CA ALA A 135 -0.40 -5.38 -10.04
C ALA A 135 -1.49 -4.65 -10.84
N LEU A 136 -1.82 -3.40 -10.47
CA LEU A 136 -2.77 -2.57 -11.23
C LEU A 136 -2.30 -2.37 -12.67
N TYR A 137 -1.03 -1.99 -12.87
CA TYR A 137 -0.50 -1.72 -14.22
C TYR A 137 -0.10 -2.97 -15.00
N ALA A 138 0.23 -4.06 -14.31
CA ALA A 138 0.59 -5.33 -14.95
C ALA A 138 -0.65 -6.13 -15.37
N ALA A 139 -1.65 -6.24 -14.49
CA ALA A 139 -2.73 -7.21 -14.59
C ALA A 139 -4.14 -6.63 -14.36
N GLY A 140 -4.26 -5.37 -13.90
CA GLY A 140 -5.53 -4.66 -13.78
C GLY A 140 -6.08 -4.62 -12.34
N ALA A 141 -7.28 -4.03 -12.21
CA ALA A 141 -7.85 -3.62 -10.92
C ALA A 141 -8.16 -4.78 -9.97
N VAL A 142 -8.56 -5.95 -10.47
CA VAL A 142 -8.82 -7.11 -9.62
C VAL A 142 -7.53 -7.57 -8.93
N TRP A 143 -6.45 -7.68 -9.70
CA TRP A 143 -5.15 -8.13 -9.19
C TRP A 143 -4.50 -7.13 -8.24
N SER A 144 -4.76 -5.84 -8.40
CA SER A 144 -4.28 -4.82 -7.46
C SER A 144 -4.90 -4.91 -6.06
N VAL A 145 -6.07 -5.55 -5.94
CA VAL A 145 -6.69 -5.85 -4.64
C VAL A 145 -6.14 -7.17 -4.10
N LEU A 146 -6.14 -8.20 -4.94
CA LEU A 146 -5.80 -9.55 -4.53
C LEU A 146 -4.32 -9.71 -4.16
N ALA A 147 -3.40 -9.07 -4.90
CA ALA A 147 -1.97 -9.26 -4.68
C ALA A 147 -1.49 -8.72 -3.32
N PRO A 148 -1.81 -7.48 -2.89
CA PRO A 148 -1.46 -7.01 -1.55
C PRO A 148 -2.13 -7.84 -0.44
N GLY A 149 -3.40 -8.22 -0.61
CA GLY A 149 -4.11 -9.04 0.36
C GLY A 149 -3.49 -10.44 0.51
N ALA A 150 -3.19 -11.09 -0.60
CA ALA A 150 -2.54 -12.40 -0.61
C ALA A 150 -1.13 -12.33 0.01
N LEU A 151 -0.36 -11.28 -0.29
CA LEU A 151 0.96 -11.08 0.32
C LEU A 151 0.84 -10.89 1.84
N MET A 152 -0.08 -10.04 2.31
CA MET A 152 -0.30 -9.83 3.74
C MET A 152 -0.68 -11.13 4.46
N VAL A 153 -1.61 -11.91 3.89
CA VAL A 153 -1.97 -13.23 4.44
C VAL A 153 -0.76 -14.16 4.47
N THR A 154 0.02 -14.21 3.39
CA THR A 154 1.22 -15.05 3.30
C THR A 154 2.25 -14.67 4.36
N ILE A 155 2.48 -13.37 4.58
CA ILE A 155 3.37 -12.85 5.62
C ILE A 155 2.91 -13.31 7.01
N VAL A 156 1.62 -13.12 7.32
CA VAL A 156 1.03 -13.51 8.61
C VAL A 156 1.16 -15.02 8.85
N LEU A 157 0.83 -15.83 7.83
CA LEU A 157 0.90 -17.29 7.92
C LEU A 157 2.35 -17.78 8.05
N ALA A 158 3.28 -17.24 7.26
CA ALA A 158 4.69 -17.60 7.33
C ALA A 158 5.30 -17.28 8.69
N GLN A 159 4.98 -16.12 9.25
CA GLN A 159 5.44 -15.71 10.58
C GLN A 159 4.84 -16.54 11.71
N HIS A 160 3.63 -17.07 11.53
CA HIS A 160 3.03 -17.97 12.50
C HIS A 160 3.64 -19.37 12.40
N LEU A 161 3.73 -19.96 11.22
CA LEU A 161 4.16 -21.35 11.00
C LEU A 161 5.69 -21.54 11.08
N ALA A 162 6.45 -20.51 10.68
CA ALA A 162 7.91 -20.55 10.60
C ALA A 162 8.51 -19.19 11.00
N PRO A 163 8.40 -18.78 12.28
CA PRO A 163 8.87 -17.48 12.75
C PRO A 163 10.38 -17.29 12.54
N GLU A 164 11.16 -18.37 12.58
CA GLU A 164 12.62 -18.37 12.42
C GLU A 164 13.08 -18.41 10.95
N ALA A 165 12.16 -18.53 9.99
CA ALA A 165 12.52 -18.56 8.58
C ALA A 165 13.05 -17.18 8.14
N ALA A 166 14.07 -17.16 7.28
CA ALA A 166 14.65 -15.92 6.75
C ALA A 166 13.59 -15.00 6.10
N PHE A 167 12.55 -15.56 5.47
CA PHE A 167 11.44 -14.80 4.91
C PHE A 167 10.64 -14.02 5.97
N SER A 168 10.45 -14.57 7.16
CA SER A 168 9.73 -13.93 8.27
C SER A 168 10.46 -12.68 8.77
N GLN A 169 11.79 -12.64 8.59
CA GLN A 169 12.68 -11.53 8.97
C GLN A 169 12.70 -10.40 7.93
N TYR A 170 12.21 -10.64 6.72
CA TYR A 170 12.17 -9.64 5.64
C TYR A 170 11.00 -8.64 5.79
N PHE A 171 10.04 -8.90 6.68
CA PHE A 171 8.87 -8.04 6.86
C PHE A 171 8.73 -7.60 8.30
N SER A 172 8.28 -6.36 8.50
CA SER A 172 8.00 -5.85 9.84
C SER A 172 6.94 -6.69 10.55
N THR A 173 7.29 -7.18 11.73
CA THR A 173 6.51 -8.02 12.64
C THR A 173 6.52 -7.38 14.02
N ALA A 174 5.64 -7.85 14.91
CA ALA A 174 5.68 -7.45 16.31
C ALA A 174 7.03 -7.75 17.01
N LYS A 175 7.88 -8.63 16.46
CA LYS A 175 9.18 -9.03 17.02
C LYS A 175 10.38 -8.40 16.31
N GLU A 176 10.30 -8.23 15.00
CA GLU A 176 11.38 -7.74 14.15
C GLU A 176 10.84 -6.66 13.23
N TRP A 177 11.39 -5.45 13.32
CA TRP A 177 10.97 -4.33 12.51
C TRP A 177 12.05 -4.07 11.48
N VAL A 178 11.77 -4.41 10.22
CA VAL A 178 12.73 -4.38 9.12
C VAL A 178 12.11 -3.72 7.90
N ILE A 179 12.91 -2.92 7.20
CA ILE A 179 12.55 -2.41 5.88
C ILE A 179 13.23 -3.31 4.85
N PRO A 180 12.47 -4.05 4.02
CA PRO A 180 13.04 -4.76 2.89
C PRO A 180 13.35 -3.75 1.78
N TRP A 181 14.43 -2.99 1.93
CA TRP A 181 14.78 -1.88 1.03
C TRP A 181 15.01 -2.36 -0.39
N GLU A 182 15.56 -3.56 -0.57
CA GLU A 182 15.72 -4.23 -1.86
C GLU A 182 14.37 -4.38 -2.54
N LEU A 183 13.39 -4.93 -1.82
CA LEU A 183 12.05 -5.18 -2.35
C LEU A 183 11.31 -3.88 -2.63
N CYS A 184 11.41 -2.89 -1.75
CA CYS A 184 10.86 -1.56 -1.96
C CYS A 184 11.43 -0.91 -3.23
N LEU A 185 12.75 -0.97 -3.44
CA LEU A 185 13.40 -0.39 -4.62
C LEU A 185 13.02 -1.13 -5.90
N VAL A 186 12.96 -2.47 -5.88
CA VAL A 186 12.52 -3.28 -7.02
C VAL A 186 11.08 -2.95 -7.38
N LEU A 187 10.17 -2.92 -6.40
CA LEU A 187 8.76 -2.60 -6.64
C LEU A 187 8.57 -1.16 -7.11
N LEU A 188 9.34 -0.21 -6.58
CA LEU A 188 9.31 1.18 -7.01
C LEU A 188 9.77 1.32 -8.47
N ALA A 189 10.87 0.66 -8.83
CA ALA A 189 11.38 0.63 -10.21
C ALA A 189 10.38 -0.02 -11.17
N LEU A 190 9.76 -1.14 -10.78
CA LEU A 190 8.72 -1.81 -11.56
C LEU A 190 7.47 -0.95 -11.71
N ALA A 191 6.97 -0.36 -10.63
CA ALA A 191 5.81 0.53 -10.65
C ALA A 191 6.06 1.71 -11.58
N THR A 192 7.25 2.33 -11.49
CA THR A 192 7.65 3.45 -12.35
C THR A 192 7.72 3.03 -13.81
N GLY A 193 8.41 1.93 -14.11
CA GLY A 193 8.57 1.42 -15.47
C GLY A 193 7.25 1.00 -16.11
N LEU A 194 6.38 0.33 -15.36
CA LEU A 194 5.06 -0.07 -15.83
C LEU A 194 4.13 1.12 -16.03
N ALA A 195 4.06 2.04 -15.07
CA ALA A 195 3.30 3.27 -15.22
C ALA A 195 3.78 4.06 -16.45
N TRP A 196 5.10 4.21 -16.63
CA TRP A 196 5.65 4.91 -17.78
C TRP A 196 5.31 4.24 -19.12
N ARG A 197 5.54 2.92 -19.21
CA ARG A 197 5.31 2.13 -20.43
C ARG A 197 3.82 2.04 -20.79
N ARG A 198 2.96 2.00 -19.79
CA ARG A 198 1.50 1.91 -19.96
C ARG A 198 0.82 3.28 -19.99
N HIS A 199 1.58 4.39 -19.98
CA HIS A 199 1.02 5.74 -19.93
C HIS A 199 0.09 5.96 -18.73
N SER A 200 0.37 5.29 -17.61
CA SER A 200 -0.46 5.23 -16.40
C SER A 200 -1.87 4.66 -16.62
N LEU A 201 -2.05 3.79 -17.62
CA LEU A 201 -3.30 3.08 -17.90
C LEU A 201 -3.21 1.61 -17.45
N PRO A 202 -4.16 1.10 -16.63
CA PRO A 202 -4.20 -0.33 -16.36
C PRO A 202 -4.72 -1.09 -17.60
N PRO A 203 -4.42 -2.40 -17.71
CA PRO A 203 -5.01 -3.25 -18.74
C PRO A 203 -6.54 -3.19 -18.72
N GLY A 204 -7.16 -3.05 -19.90
CA GLY A 204 -8.63 -3.01 -20.03
C GLY A 204 -9.28 -1.66 -19.74
N ALA A 205 -8.52 -0.57 -19.59
CA ALA A 205 -9.04 0.79 -19.42
C ALA A 205 -9.33 1.55 -20.72
N ILE A 206 -9.27 0.87 -21.88
CA ILE A 206 -9.61 1.41 -23.22
C ILE A 206 -10.81 0.63 -23.74
#